data_AF-A0A659UCI6-F1
#
_entry.id   AF-A0A659UCI6-F1
#
_cell.length_a   1.000
_cell.length_b   1.000
_cell.length_c   1.000
_cell.angle_alpha   90.00
_cell.angle_beta   90.00
_cell.angle_gamma   90.00
#
_symmetry.space_group_name_H-M   'P 1'
#
loop_
_entity.id
_entity.type
_entity.pdbx_description
1 polymer ?
#
loop_
_entity_poly.entity_id
_entity_poly.type
_entity_poly.pdbx_seq_one_letter_code
_entity_poly.pdbx_strand_id
1 'polypeptide(L)'
;LPICAEPTSSYRSTVDDWHEAIAVIYEGLIRDEIAGDGCGAFLIWGDPSLYDSALRILERVRLRGNVAFELEVIPGITAIQALAASHKTALNRIGDPVLITTGRRLTEEGMPD
;
A
#
# COMPACT_ATOMS: atom_id res chain seq x y z
N LEU A 1 -2.83 -10.89 16.08
CA LEU A 1 -2.78 -10.22 14.75
C LEU A 1 -4.04 -9.38 14.62
N PRO A 2 -3.95 -8.14 14.09
CA PRO A 2 -5.15 -7.35 13.83
C PRO A 2 -6.06 -8.10 12.83
N ILE A 3 -7.33 -8.26 13.18
CA ILE A 3 -8.34 -8.93 12.36
C ILE A 3 -8.93 -7.89 11.40
N CYS A 4 -9.07 -8.24 10.12
CA CYS A 4 -9.75 -7.37 9.16
C CYS A 4 -11.22 -7.23 9.58
N ALA A 5 -11.62 -6.04 10.02
CA ALA A 5 -12.97 -5.79 10.51
C ALA A 5 -14.00 -5.88 9.36
N GLU A 6 -15.21 -6.35 9.67
CA GLU A 6 -16.30 -6.36 8.70
C GLU A 6 -16.71 -4.93 8.32
N PRO A 7 -17.00 -4.66 7.03
CA PRO A 7 -17.37 -3.34 6.56
C PRO A 7 -18.72 -2.91 7.16
N THR A 8 -18.69 -2.02 8.15
CA THR A 8 -19.87 -1.34 8.72
C THR A 8 -20.17 -0.04 7.95
N SER A 9 -21.27 0.64 8.28
CA SER A 9 -21.80 1.80 7.53
C SER A 9 -20.87 3.03 7.49
N SER A 10 -19.71 2.99 8.14
CA SER A 10 -18.61 3.92 7.91
C SER A 10 -17.28 3.19 7.67
N TYR A 11 -17.22 2.38 6.61
CA TYR A 11 -16.03 1.66 6.14
C TYR A 11 -14.72 2.48 6.24
N ARG A 12 -14.77 3.79 5.98
CA ARG A 12 -13.62 4.70 6.11
C ARG A 12 -13.12 4.87 7.55
N SER A 13 -13.99 5.02 8.54
CA SER A 13 -13.57 5.18 9.93
C SER A 13 -12.97 3.88 10.47
N THR A 14 -13.59 2.73 10.15
CA THR A 14 -13.05 1.42 10.55
C THR A 14 -11.66 1.16 9.96
N VAL A 15 -11.44 1.57 8.72
CA VAL A 15 -10.14 1.44 8.05
C VAL A 15 -9.12 2.42 8.63
N ASP A 16 -9.51 3.64 8.99
CA ASP A 16 -8.60 4.61 9.62
C ASP A 16 -8.16 4.18 11.02
N ASP A 17 -9.09 3.70 11.85
CA ASP A 17 -8.80 3.15 13.18
C ASP A 17 -7.88 1.93 13.09
N TRP A 18 -8.12 1.08 12.10
CA TRP A 18 -7.27 -0.09 11.84
C TRP A 18 -5.86 0.30 11.39
N HIS A 19 -5.71 1.29 10.50
CA HIS A 19 -4.40 1.79 10.11
C HIS A 19 -3.65 2.44 11.28
N GLU A 20 -4.37 3.08 12.19
CA GLU A 20 -3.76 3.63 13.41
C GLU A 20 -3.21 2.51 14.30
N ALA A 21 -3.97 1.43 14.48
CA ALA A 21 -3.51 0.27 15.23
C ALA A 21 -2.24 -0.35 14.60
N ILE A 22 -2.15 -0.42 13.27
CA ILE A 22 -0.94 -0.91 12.58
C ILE A 22 0.22 0.07 12.76
N ALA A 23 -0.02 1.38 12.67
CA ALA A 23 1.02 2.39 12.88
C ALA A 23 1.65 2.27 14.28
N VAL A 24 0.85 2.04 15.32
CA VAL A 24 1.36 1.78 16.69
C VAL A 24 2.25 0.54 16.73
N ILE A 25 1.89 -0.53 16.02
CA ILE A 25 2.72 -1.74 15.94
C ILE A 25 4.04 -1.45 15.22
N TYR A 26 4.00 -0.77 14.07
CA TYR A 26 5.21 -0.43 13.30
C TYR A 26 6.14 0.47 14.10
N GLU A 27 5.60 1.46 14.82
CA GLU A 27 6.35 2.33 15.71
C GLU A 27 7.09 1.53 16.78
N GLY A 28 6.42 0.56 17.40
CA GLY A 28 7.03 -0.36 18.38
C GLY A 28 8.16 -1.17 17.77
N LEU A 29 7.92 -1.82 16.62
CA LEU A 29 8.94 -2.60 15.94
C LEU A 29 10.17 -1.77 15.58
N ILE A 30 9.99 -0.55 15.07
CA ILE A 30 11.11 0.33 14.72
C ILE A 30 11.89 0.73 15.97
N ARG A 31 11.21 1.12 17.04
CA ARG A 31 11.86 1.58 18.28
C ARG A 31 12.60 0.46 19.01
N ASP A 32 11.97 -0.70 19.10
CA ASP A 32 12.34 -1.73 20.05
C ASP A 32 13.26 -2.80 19.41
N GLU A 33 13.20 -2.98 18.08
CA GLU A 33 13.92 -4.05 17.37
C GLU A 33 15.06 -3.54 16.46
N ILE A 34 15.10 -2.24 16.13
CA ILE A 34 16.16 -1.66 15.29
C ILE A 34 17.16 -0.91 16.17
N ALA A 35 18.43 -1.31 16.12
CA ALA A 35 19.52 -0.60 16.78
C ALA A 35 19.68 0.83 16.22
N GLY A 36 20.35 1.73 16.96
CA GLY A 36 20.42 3.16 16.60
C GLY A 36 20.99 3.49 15.21
N ASP A 37 21.85 2.63 14.66
CA ASP A 37 22.39 2.67 13.29
C ASP A 37 21.95 1.48 12.43
N GLY A 38 20.94 0.75 12.90
CA GLY A 38 20.39 -0.43 12.24
C GLY A 38 19.48 -0.08 11.06
N CYS A 39 19.22 -1.08 10.23
CA CYS A 39 18.30 -0.99 9.12
C CYS A 39 17.29 -2.15 9.20
N GLY A 40 16.01 -1.83 9.07
CA GLY A 40 14.91 -2.78 8.98
C GLY A 40 14.29 -2.77 7.59
N ALA A 41 13.53 -3.81 7.26
CA ALA A 41 12.86 -3.91 5.97
C ALA A 41 11.40 -4.36 6.12
N PHE A 42 10.51 -3.74 5.33
CA PHE A 42 9.16 -4.21 5.10
C PHE A 42 9.12 -4.92 3.74
N LEU A 43 8.71 -6.19 3.73
CA LEU A 43 8.58 -6.95 2.50
C LEU A 43 7.16 -6.79 1.96
N ILE A 44 7.03 -6.10 0.83
CA ILE A 44 5.76 -5.79 0.19
C ILE A 44 5.65 -6.54 -1.14
N TRP A 45 4.47 -7.12 -1.39
CA TRP A 45 4.21 -7.80 -2.64
C TRP A 45 3.96 -6.80 -3.77
N GLY A 46 4.53 -7.07 -4.94
CA GLY A 46 4.36 -6.22 -6.10
C GLY A 46 5.20 -4.96 -5.99
N ASP A 47 4.55 -3.81 -5.88
CA ASP A 47 5.19 -2.52 -5.71
C ASP A 47 4.43 -1.69 -4.66
N PRO A 48 5.10 -1.08 -3.68
CA PRO A 48 4.44 -0.36 -2.58
C PRO A 48 3.67 0.88 -3.02
N SER A 49 3.83 1.36 -4.26
CA SER A 49 3.08 2.50 -4.78
C SER A 49 1.66 2.16 -5.25
N LEU A 50 1.36 0.89 -5.52
CA LEU A 50 0.13 0.50 -6.23
C LEU A 50 -0.86 -0.25 -5.32
N TYR A 51 -1.94 0.45 -4.92
CA TYR A 51 -3.03 -0.10 -4.10
C TYR A 51 -2.58 -0.77 -2.79
N ASP A 52 -1.49 -0.30 -2.21
CA ASP A 52 -0.96 -0.77 -0.92
C ASP A 52 -1.07 0.31 0.17
N SER A 53 -1.07 -0.10 1.45
CA SER A 53 -1.23 0.81 2.58
C SER A 53 0.07 1.15 3.31
N ALA A 54 1.16 0.42 3.08
CA ALA A 54 2.37 0.47 3.90
C ALA A 54 2.99 1.87 3.95
N LEU A 55 3.19 2.52 2.79
CA LEU A 55 3.78 3.86 2.73
C LEU A 55 2.94 4.90 3.50
N ARG A 56 1.61 4.81 3.42
CA ARG A 56 0.71 5.71 4.16
C ARG A 56 0.76 5.46 5.67
N ILE A 57 0.89 4.19 6.09
CA ILE A 57 1.02 3.84 7.51
C ILE A 57 2.38 4.31 8.05
N LEU A 58 3.48 4.11 7.31
CA LEU A 58 4.81 4.60 7.68
C LEU A 58 4.85 6.12 7.79
N GLU A 59 4.17 6.85 6.91
CA GLU A 59 4.03 8.30 7.06
C GLU A 59 3.29 8.68 8.35
N ARG A 60 2.26 7.93 8.76
CA ARG A 60 1.62 8.16 10.07
C ARG A 60 2.59 7.95 11.23
N VAL A 61 3.42 6.90 11.19
CA VAL A 61 4.47 6.67 12.20
C VAL A 61 5.43 7.86 12.26
N ARG A 62 5.85 8.37 11.10
CA ARG A 62 6.73 9.54 11.00
C ARG A 62 6.09 10.81 11.58
N LEU A 63 4.81 11.05 11.27
CA LEU A 63 4.05 12.20 11.77
C LEU A 63 3.79 12.14 13.29
N ARG A 64 3.77 10.95 13.90
CA ARG A 64 3.65 10.80 15.36
C ARG A 64 4.89 11.28 16.11
N GLY A 65 6.06 11.27 15.46
CA GLY A 65 7.30 11.83 16.01
C GLY A 65 7.92 11.06 17.19
N ASN A 66 7.42 9.87 17.51
CA ASN A 66 7.92 9.04 18.61
C ASN A 66 9.19 8.25 18.23
N VAL A 67 9.47 8.10 16.93
CA VAL A 67 10.64 7.43 16.37
C VAL A 67 11.14 8.23 15.17
N ALA A 68 12.46 8.22 14.94
CA ALA A 68 13.09 8.83 13.77
C ALA A 68 13.66 7.74 12.87
N PHE A 69 13.35 7.82 11.57
CA PHE A 69 13.88 6.93 10.55
C PHE A 69 13.86 7.62 9.18
N GLU A 70 14.73 7.15 8.29
CA GLU A 70 14.69 7.47 6.87
C GLU A 70 13.97 6.35 6.11
N LEU A 71 13.24 6.70 5.05
CA LEU A 71 12.48 5.74 4.24
C LEU A 71 13.06 5.68 2.84
N GLU A 72 13.59 4.52 2.47
CA GLU A 72 13.97 4.17 1.10
C GLU A 72 12.92 3.23 0.50
N VAL A 73 12.50 3.51 -0.74
CA VAL A 73 11.54 2.67 -1.47
C VAL A 73 12.27 1.96 -2.61
N ILE A 74 12.31 0.63 -2.54
CA ILE A 74 12.82 -0.22 -3.60
C ILE A 74 11.64 -0.67 -4.47
N PRO A 75 11.56 -0.27 -5.75
CA PRO A 75 10.44 -0.64 -6.61
C PRO A 75 10.46 -2.14 -6.94
N GLY A 76 9.27 -2.69 -7.19
CA GLY A 76 9.09 -4.09 -7.53
C GLY A 76 8.22 -4.30 -8.78
N ILE A 77 8.01 -5.57 -9.14
CA ILE A 77 7.18 -5.93 -10.30
C ILE A 77 5.73 -6.09 -9.87
N THR A 78 4.87 -5.18 -10.35
CA THR A 78 3.43 -5.22 -10.10
C THR A 78 2.76 -6.44 -10.76
N ALA A 79 1.60 -6.83 -10.22
CA ALA A 79 0.75 -7.86 -10.85
C ALA A 79 0.32 -7.46 -12.27
N ILE A 80 0.19 -6.16 -12.57
CA ILE A 80 -0.15 -5.64 -13.90
C ILE A 80 0.98 -5.94 -14.90
N GLN A 81 2.23 -5.67 -14.52
CA GLN A 81 3.39 -6.01 -15.34
C GLN A 81 3.51 -7.52 -15.55
N ALA A 82 3.31 -8.31 -14.49
CA ALA A 82 3.35 -9.77 -14.57
C ALA A 82 2.27 -10.32 -15.54
N LEU A 83 1.05 -9.78 -15.48
CA LEU A 83 -0.04 -10.15 -16.38
C LEU A 83 0.27 -9.80 -17.85
N ALA A 84 0.75 -8.58 -18.10
CA ALA A 84 1.10 -8.15 -19.46
C ALA A 84 2.20 -9.03 -20.07
N ALA A 85 3.24 -9.34 -19.27
CA ALA A 85 4.35 -10.17 -19.68
C ALA A 85 3.91 -11.63 -19.97
N SER A 86 3.10 -12.23 -19.09
CA SER A 86 2.64 -13.62 -19.28
C SER A 86 1.77 -13.79 -20.53
N HIS A 87 1.01 -12.76 -20.89
CA HIS A 87 0.19 -12.71 -22.10
C HIS A 87 0.90 -12.09 -23.31
N LYS A 88 2.19 -11.75 -23.21
CA LYS A 88 3.00 -11.16 -24.29
C LYS A 88 2.31 -9.96 -24.97
N THR A 89 1.66 -9.13 -24.17
CA THR A 89 0.80 -8.03 -24.65
C THR A 89 1.25 -6.71 -24.03
N ALA A 90 1.32 -5.66 -24.85
CA ALA A 90 1.54 -4.30 -24.34
C ALA A 90 0.29 -3.78 -23.61
N LEU A 91 0.49 -3.03 -22.52
CA LEU A 91 -0.62 -2.48 -21.73
C LEU A 91 -1.43 -1.43 -22.50
N ASN A 92 -0.81 -0.75 -23.45
CA ASN A 92 -1.43 0.30 -24.27
C ASN A 92 -1.19 0.07 -25.75
N ARG A 93 -2.08 0.64 -26.57
CA ARG A 93 -1.81 0.86 -28.00
C ARG A 93 -1.01 2.16 -28.18
N ILE A 94 -0.56 2.41 -29.41
CA ILE A 94 0.16 3.64 -29.76
C ILE A 94 -0.76 4.85 -29.52
N GLY A 95 -0.40 5.70 -28.57
CA GLY A 95 -1.13 6.94 -28.26
C GLY A 95 -2.29 6.78 -27.27
N ASP A 96 -2.69 5.56 -26.91
CA ASP A 96 -3.84 5.31 -26.03
C ASP A 96 -3.43 5.40 -24.54
N PRO A 97 -4.30 5.93 -23.66
CA PRO A 97 -4.08 5.94 -22.22
C PRO A 97 -4.28 4.54 -21.60
N VAL A 98 -3.77 4.35 -20.37
CA VAL A 98 -4.04 3.17 -19.52
C VAL A 98 -4.81 3.62 -18.29
N LEU A 99 -5.98 3.03 -18.05
CA LEU A 99 -6.70 3.18 -16.79
C LEU A 99 -6.43 1.99 -15.88
N ILE A 100 -5.92 2.28 -14.69
CA ILE A 100 -5.83 1.32 -13.58
C ILE A 100 -6.95 1.67 -12.60
N THR A 101 -7.84 0.71 -12.36
CA THR A 101 -9.00 0.90 -11.47
C THR A 101 -9.36 -0.40 -10.74
N THR A 102 -10.31 -0.33 -9.81
CA THR A 102 -10.80 -1.49 -9.06
C THR A 102 -12.11 -2.01 -9.66
N GLY A 103 -12.39 -3.30 -9.47
CA GLY A 103 -13.67 -3.88 -9.90
C GLY A 103 -14.89 -3.19 -9.29
N ARG A 104 -14.78 -2.72 -8.03
CA ARG A 104 -15.85 -1.95 -7.38
C ARG A 104 -16.18 -0.67 -8.13
N ARG A 105 -15.17 0.11 -8.51
CA ARG A 105 -15.38 1.34 -9.28
C ARG A 105 -16.00 1.07 -10.64
N LEU A 106 -15.58 0.01 -11.34
CA LEU A 106 -16.21 -0.37 -12.61
C LEU A 106 -17.69 -0.76 -12.44
N THR A 107 -18.04 -1.44 -11.35
CA THR A 107 -19.44 -1.78 -11.05
C THR A 107 -20.29 -0.54 -10.72
N GLU A 108 -19.71 0.44 -10.01
CA GLU A 108 -20.42 1.65 -9.56
C GLU A 108 -20.48 2.75 -10.64
N GLU A 109 -19.40 2.96 -11.39
CA GLU A 109 -19.21 4.07 -12.32
C GLU A 109 -19.40 3.64 -13.79
N GLY A 110 -19.38 2.34 -14.09
CA GLY A 110 -19.41 1.82 -15.46
C GLY A 110 -18.04 1.81 -16.15
N MET A 111 -18.03 1.47 -17.43
CA MET A 111 -16.82 1.58 -18.26
C MET A 111 -16.57 3.05 -18.61
N PRO A 112 -15.31 3.50 -18.67
CA PRO A 112 -14.97 4.83 -19.17
C PRO A 112 -15.36 4.98 -20.65
N ASP A 113 -15.75 6.19 -21.04
CA ASP A 113 -15.99 6.56 -22.45
C ASP A 113 -14.71 6.55 -23.31
#